data_AF-A0A3D3I6I8-F1
#
_entry.id   AF-A0A3D3I6I8-F1
#
_cell.length_a   1.000
_cell.length_b   1.000
_cell.length_c   1.000
_cell.angle_alpha   90.00
_cell.angle_beta   90.00
_cell.angle_gamma   90.00
#
_symmetry.space_group_name_H-M   'P 1'
#
loop_
_entity.id
_entity.type
_entity.pdbx_description
1 polymer ?
#
loop_
_entity_poly.entity_id
_entity_poly.type
_entity_poly.pdbx_seq_one_letter_code
_entity_poly.pdbx_strand_id
1 'polypeptide(L)'
;MLRGTLRNEGFCSAWNILVQLGCTDDSYLMENVNQMTNRDFINSFLPYDKEMMLEAKLADRFNLSADGPEMQKLKWSGLFEKQHIGLEKGTPAQLLEHILNKKWNLQPNDKDMVVMWHRFVYEIENEKREIQSNIAAIGDDSIHTAMAKGVGLPIAITAKIFLQGKISQRGVCIPVEREVYEPVLKELMSLGIHAQEKETVIK
;
A
#
# COMPACT_ATOMS: atom_id res chain seq x y z
N MET A 1 20.18 -1.41 9.44
CA MET A 1 18.95 -0.57 9.39
C MET A 1 17.97 -1.24 8.45
N LEU A 2 16.76 -1.55 8.90
CA LEU A 2 15.71 -2.16 8.08
C LEU A 2 14.53 -1.19 7.97
N ARG A 3 13.96 -1.07 6.77
CA ARG A 3 12.72 -0.33 6.50
C ARG A 3 11.79 -1.26 5.74
N GLY A 4 10.54 -1.32 6.16
CA GLY A 4 9.55 -2.22 5.57
C GLY A 4 8.17 -1.58 5.53
N THR A 5 7.22 -2.31 4.97
CA THR A 5 5.83 -1.88 4.86
C THR A 5 4.91 -2.90 5.51
N LEU A 6 3.91 -2.43 6.25
CA LEU A 6 2.92 -3.27 6.90
C LEU A 6 1.78 -3.60 5.92
N ARG A 7 1.29 -4.84 5.99
CA ARG A 7 0.13 -5.35 5.25
C ARG A 7 -0.65 -6.29 6.16
N ASN A 8 -1.95 -6.37 5.93
CA ASN A 8 -2.78 -7.37 6.59
C ASN A 8 -2.41 -8.79 6.13
N GLU A 9 -2.73 -9.75 6.98
CA GLU A 9 -2.47 -11.17 6.73
C GLU A 9 -3.05 -11.63 5.38
N GLY A 10 -2.28 -12.44 4.66
CA GLY A 10 -2.67 -12.99 3.36
C GLY A 10 -2.60 -12.01 2.18
N PHE A 11 -2.28 -10.72 2.39
CA PHE A 11 -2.03 -9.81 1.27
C PHE A 11 -0.84 -10.27 0.43
N CYS A 12 0.32 -10.53 1.07
CA CYS A 12 1.55 -10.84 0.36
C CYS A 12 1.46 -12.16 -0.43
N SER A 13 0.85 -13.21 0.14
CA SER A 13 0.71 -14.49 -0.54
C SER A 13 -0.21 -14.39 -1.77
N ALA A 14 -1.36 -13.72 -1.64
CA ALA A 14 -2.29 -13.52 -2.75
C ALA A 14 -1.72 -12.58 -3.82
N TRP A 15 -1.06 -11.47 -3.42
CA TRP A 15 -0.45 -10.54 -4.36
C TRP A 15 0.71 -11.16 -5.12
N ASN A 16 1.51 -12.01 -4.47
CA ASN A 16 2.63 -12.69 -5.11
C ASN A 16 2.18 -13.54 -6.31
N ILE A 17 0.98 -14.12 -6.29
CA ILE A 17 0.44 -14.85 -7.46
C ILE A 17 0.34 -13.92 -8.68
N LEU A 18 -0.17 -12.71 -8.51
CA LEU A 18 -0.30 -11.71 -9.59
C LEU A 18 1.07 -11.26 -10.10
N VAL A 19 2.04 -11.10 -9.20
CA VAL A 19 3.43 -10.78 -9.56
C VAL A 19 4.06 -11.92 -10.38
N GLN A 20 3.93 -13.16 -9.92
CA GLN A 20 4.51 -14.33 -10.61
C GLN A 20 3.82 -14.64 -11.95
N LEU A 21 2.56 -14.25 -12.13
CA LEU A 21 1.87 -14.30 -13.42
C LEU A 21 2.37 -13.23 -14.40
N GLY A 22 3.00 -12.16 -13.92
CA GLY A 22 3.35 -10.99 -14.74
C GLY A 22 2.21 -9.98 -14.89
N CYS A 23 1.15 -10.09 -14.10
CA CYS A 23 0.01 -9.16 -14.14
C CYS A 23 0.38 -7.73 -13.71
N THR A 24 1.52 -7.55 -13.04
CA THR A 24 2.01 -6.25 -12.56
C THR A 24 3.06 -5.63 -13.47
N ASP A 25 3.26 -6.17 -14.68
CA ASP A 25 4.18 -5.61 -15.67
C ASP A 25 3.57 -4.37 -16.34
N ASP A 26 4.36 -3.30 -16.45
CA ASP A 26 3.97 -2.03 -17.07
C ASP A 26 4.81 -1.71 -18.33
N SER A 27 5.58 -2.68 -18.84
CA SER A 27 6.54 -2.47 -19.93
C SER A 27 5.97 -2.66 -21.34
N TYR A 28 4.79 -3.27 -21.48
CA TYR A 28 4.18 -3.56 -22.79
C TYR A 28 2.66 -3.42 -22.76
N LEU A 29 2.08 -3.17 -23.94
CA LEU A 29 0.63 -3.10 -24.12
C LEU A 29 0.05 -4.47 -24.43
N MET A 30 -1.09 -4.80 -23.83
CA MET A 30 -1.84 -5.99 -24.18
C MET A 30 -2.68 -5.76 -25.44
N GLU A 31 -2.88 -6.81 -26.22
CA GLU A 31 -3.73 -6.79 -27.41
C GLU A 31 -5.19 -7.08 -27.06
N ASN A 32 -6.13 -6.64 -27.91
CA ASN A 32 -7.57 -6.94 -27.83
C ASN A 32 -8.23 -6.56 -26.49
N VAL A 33 -7.72 -5.53 -25.81
CA VAL A 33 -8.22 -5.08 -24.49
C VAL A 33 -9.69 -4.66 -24.54
N ASN A 34 -10.13 -4.03 -25.64
CA ASN A 34 -11.50 -3.56 -25.82
C ASN A 34 -12.57 -4.66 -25.73
N GLN A 35 -12.22 -5.92 -26.03
CA GLN A 35 -13.11 -7.07 -25.94
C GLN A 35 -12.80 -7.96 -24.73
N MET A 36 -11.70 -7.69 -24.02
CA MET A 36 -11.20 -8.52 -22.95
C MET A 36 -12.10 -8.45 -21.71
N THR A 37 -12.41 -9.60 -21.13
CA THR A 37 -13.02 -9.70 -19.80
C THR A 37 -11.97 -9.83 -18.72
N ASN A 38 -12.33 -9.59 -17.44
CA ASN A 38 -11.40 -9.81 -16.32
C ASN A 38 -10.86 -11.25 -16.32
N ARG A 39 -11.73 -12.22 -16.64
CA ARG A 39 -11.35 -13.62 -16.80
C ARG A 39 -10.35 -13.83 -17.93
N ASP A 40 -10.57 -13.22 -19.09
CA ASP A 40 -9.66 -13.35 -20.24
C ASP A 40 -8.28 -12.77 -19.92
N PHE A 41 -8.24 -11.65 -19.18
CA PHE A 41 -7.00 -11.04 -18.70
C PHE A 41 -6.18 -12.02 -17.86
N ILE A 42 -6.74 -12.68 -16.85
CA ILE A 42 -5.96 -13.67 -16.09
C ILE A 42 -5.60 -14.88 -16.97
N ASN A 43 -6.50 -15.28 -17.86
CA ASN A 43 -6.27 -16.43 -18.74
C ASN A 43 -5.10 -16.21 -19.71
N SER A 44 -4.81 -14.97 -20.12
CA SER A 44 -3.70 -14.68 -21.04
C SER A 44 -2.32 -14.94 -20.45
N PHE A 45 -2.20 -14.99 -19.11
CA PHE A 45 -0.95 -15.32 -18.41
C PHE A 45 -0.80 -16.83 -18.13
N LEU A 46 -1.78 -17.63 -18.52
CA LEU A 46 -1.82 -19.06 -18.26
C LEU A 46 -1.71 -19.85 -19.57
N PRO A 47 -1.16 -21.07 -19.53
CA PRO A 47 -1.22 -21.98 -20.67
C PRO A 47 -2.67 -22.18 -21.14
N TYR A 48 -2.83 -22.22 -22.46
CA TYR A 48 -4.09 -22.62 -23.06
C TYR A 48 -4.38 -24.08 -22.71
N ASP A 49 -5.60 -24.33 -22.26
CA ASP A 49 -6.12 -25.67 -22.01
C ASP A 49 -7.60 -25.68 -22.40
N LYS A 50 -8.04 -26.75 -23.06
CA LYS A 50 -9.39 -26.88 -23.60
C LYS A 50 -10.40 -27.35 -22.54
N GLU A 51 -9.94 -28.08 -21.54
CA GLU A 51 -10.78 -28.74 -20.53
C GLU A 51 -10.66 -28.09 -19.16
N MET A 52 -9.48 -27.55 -18.81
CA MET A 52 -9.24 -26.96 -17.51
C MET A 52 -9.82 -25.54 -17.39
N MET A 53 -10.62 -25.35 -16.35
CA MET A 53 -11.07 -24.04 -15.90
C MET A 53 -9.90 -23.19 -15.40
N LEU A 54 -9.99 -21.87 -15.57
CA LEU A 54 -8.97 -20.91 -15.15
C LEU A 54 -8.54 -21.09 -13.69
N GLU A 55 -9.50 -21.27 -12.79
CA GLU A 55 -9.27 -21.46 -11.36
C GLU A 55 -8.48 -22.75 -11.09
N ALA A 56 -8.76 -23.82 -11.83
CA ALA A 56 -8.03 -25.08 -11.72
C ALA A 56 -6.59 -24.93 -12.24
N LYS A 57 -6.39 -24.18 -13.34
CA LYS A 57 -5.04 -23.88 -13.86
C LYS A 57 -4.20 -23.07 -12.88
N LEU A 58 -4.82 -22.08 -12.21
CA LEU A 58 -4.15 -21.31 -11.17
C LEU A 58 -3.83 -22.17 -9.94
N ALA A 59 -4.79 -23.00 -9.52
CA ALA A 59 -4.62 -23.88 -8.37
C ALA A 59 -3.46 -24.87 -8.60
N ASP A 60 -3.40 -25.50 -9.76
CA ASP A 60 -2.32 -26.41 -10.15
C ASP A 60 -0.96 -25.69 -10.21
N ARG A 61 -0.88 -24.57 -10.94
CA ARG A 61 0.37 -23.82 -11.15
C ARG A 61 1.01 -23.33 -9.85
N PHE A 62 0.19 -22.88 -8.90
CA PHE A 62 0.66 -22.26 -7.65
C PHE A 62 0.45 -23.16 -6.43
N ASN A 63 0.07 -24.43 -6.62
CA ASN A 63 -0.24 -25.38 -5.56
C ASN A 63 -1.21 -24.81 -4.51
N LEU A 64 -2.29 -24.19 -4.99
CA LEU A 64 -3.31 -23.57 -4.15
C LEU A 64 -4.46 -24.55 -3.90
N SER A 65 -5.04 -24.50 -2.71
CA SER A 65 -6.36 -25.08 -2.50
C SER A 65 -7.41 -24.30 -3.29
N ALA A 66 -8.32 -25.00 -3.97
CA ALA A 66 -9.39 -24.40 -4.79
C ALA A 66 -10.32 -23.47 -3.98
N ASP A 67 -10.43 -23.74 -2.67
CA ASP A 67 -11.16 -22.92 -1.70
C ASP A 67 -10.24 -22.34 -0.62
N GLY A 68 -8.93 -22.29 -0.90
CA GLY A 68 -7.93 -21.70 -0.03
C GLY A 68 -8.02 -20.17 0.07
N PRO A 69 -7.33 -19.57 1.06
CA PRO A 69 -7.46 -18.15 1.36
C PRO A 69 -6.96 -17.24 0.23
N GLU A 70 -5.97 -17.65 -0.57
CA GLU A 70 -5.51 -16.91 -1.76
C GLU A 70 -6.58 -16.94 -2.85
N MET A 71 -7.11 -18.11 -3.17
CA MET A 71 -8.11 -18.30 -4.22
C MET A 71 -9.40 -17.53 -3.90
N GLN A 72 -9.83 -17.52 -2.64
CA GLN A 72 -10.97 -16.72 -2.20
C GLN A 72 -10.74 -15.20 -2.38
N LYS A 73 -9.54 -14.70 -2.06
CA LYS A 73 -9.20 -13.28 -2.26
C LYS A 73 -9.20 -12.90 -3.75
N LEU A 74 -8.62 -13.75 -4.60
CA LEU A 74 -8.60 -13.55 -6.06
C LEU A 74 -10.03 -13.57 -6.63
N LYS A 75 -10.86 -14.54 -6.23
CA LYS A 75 -12.29 -14.59 -6.60
C LYS A 75 -13.02 -13.32 -6.17
N TRP A 76 -12.87 -12.92 -4.90
CA TRP A 76 -13.54 -11.73 -4.35
C TRP A 76 -13.16 -10.45 -5.10
N SER A 77 -11.89 -10.31 -5.50
CA SER A 77 -11.41 -9.15 -6.27
C SER A 77 -12.00 -9.00 -7.68
N GLY A 78 -12.80 -9.98 -8.14
CA GLY A 78 -13.51 -9.90 -9.43
C GLY A 78 -12.67 -10.30 -10.64
N LEU A 79 -11.45 -10.80 -10.42
CA LEU A 79 -10.51 -11.19 -11.46
C LEU A 79 -11.01 -12.33 -12.37
N PHE A 80 -11.98 -13.13 -11.91
CA PHE A 80 -12.48 -14.29 -12.67
C PHE A 80 -13.86 -14.05 -13.31
N GLU A 81 -14.37 -12.83 -13.19
CA GLU A 81 -15.66 -12.44 -13.74
C GLU A 81 -15.59 -12.28 -15.27
N LYS A 82 -16.69 -12.61 -15.95
CA LYS A 82 -16.83 -12.41 -17.42
C LYS A 82 -17.22 -10.97 -17.78
N GLN A 83 -17.03 -10.03 -16.86
CA GLN A 83 -17.28 -8.61 -17.12
C GLN A 83 -16.16 -8.06 -18.01
N HIS A 84 -16.51 -7.24 -19.01
CA HIS A 84 -15.52 -6.50 -19.78
C HIS A 84 -14.69 -5.58 -18.89
N ILE A 85 -13.40 -5.48 -19.18
CA ILE A 85 -12.49 -4.61 -18.42
C ILE A 85 -12.97 -3.16 -18.52
N GLY A 86 -13.37 -2.72 -19.72
CA GLY A 86 -13.88 -1.36 -19.95
C GLY A 86 -12.79 -0.36 -20.35
N LEU A 87 -11.66 -0.85 -20.86
CA LEU A 87 -10.56 -0.05 -21.40
C LEU A 87 -10.35 -0.41 -22.88
N GLU A 88 -9.88 0.56 -23.66
CA GLU A 88 -9.54 0.33 -25.09
C GLU A 88 -8.13 -0.24 -25.25
N LYS A 89 -7.21 0.15 -24.36
CA LYS A 89 -5.79 -0.25 -24.35
C LYS A 89 -5.25 -0.13 -22.93
N GLY A 90 -4.18 -0.87 -22.64
CA GLY A 90 -3.46 -0.76 -21.37
C GLY A 90 -2.34 -1.79 -21.26
N THR A 91 -1.41 -1.53 -20.35
CA THR A 91 -0.43 -2.52 -19.89
C THR A 91 -1.07 -3.50 -18.91
N PRO A 92 -0.46 -4.68 -18.64
CA PRO A 92 -0.97 -5.58 -17.62
C PRO A 92 -1.24 -4.91 -16.27
N ALA A 93 -0.31 -4.08 -15.81
CA ALA A 93 -0.45 -3.34 -14.55
C ALA A 93 -1.65 -2.39 -14.57
N GLN A 94 -1.85 -1.64 -15.64
CA GLN A 94 -2.99 -0.71 -15.79
C GLN A 94 -4.33 -1.45 -15.84
N LEU A 95 -4.39 -2.59 -16.53
CA LEU A 95 -5.59 -3.41 -16.60
C LEU A 95 -5.91 -4.03 -15.23
N LEU A 96 -4.89 -4.57 -14.55
CA LEU A 96 -5.04 -5.10 -13.20
C LEU A 96 -5.54 -4.01 -12.23
N GLU A 97 -4.93 -2.83 -12.24
CA GLU A 97 -5.36 -1.68 -11.44
C GLU A 97 -6.83 -1.35 -11.72
N HIS A 98 -7.21 -1.24 -13.00
CA HIS A 98 -8.57 -0.90 -13.39
C HIS A 98 -9.59 -1.95 -12.91
N ILE A 99 -9.25 -3.24 -12.97
CA ILE A 99 -10.11 -4.32 -12.47
C ILE A 99 -10.27 -4.20 -10.94
N LEU A 100 -9.17 -4.06 -10.21
CA LEU A 100 -9.19 -4.04 -8.74
C LEU A 100 -9.91 -2.80 -8.19
N ASN A 101 -9.71 -1.63 -8.80
CA ASN A 101 -10.34 -0.38 -8.39
C ASN A 101 -11.87 -0.44 -8.41
N LYS A 102 -12.49 -1.31 -9.22
CA LYS A 102 -13.96 -1.50 -9.20
C LYS A 102 -14.48 -1.96 -7.83
N LYS A 103 -13.66 -2.68 -7.04
CA LYS A 103 -14.04 -3.21 -5.72
C LYS A 103 -13.24 -2.64 -4.56
N TRP A 104 -12.00 -2.17 -4.80
CA TRP A 104 -11.07 -1.79 -3.74
C TRP A 104 -11.17 -0.33 -3.31
N ASN A 105 -12.08 0.44 -3.90
CA ASN A 105 -12.32 1.82 -3.50
C ASN A 105 -13.02 1.91 -2.14
N LEU A 106 -12.58 2.87 -1.33
CA LEU A 106 -13.27 3.27 -0.11
C LEU A 106 -14.68 3.74 -0.44
N GLN A 107 -15.67 3.21 0.27
CA GLN A 107 -17.04 3.71 0.24
C GLN A 107 -17.13 5.01 1.07
N PRO A 108 -18.16 5.86 0.88
CA PRO A 108 -18.22 7.19 1.48
C PRO A 108 -17.94 7.26 2.98
N ASN A 109 -18.38 6.25 3.74
CA ASN A 109 -18.23 6.17 5.19
C ASN A 109 -17.08 5.26 5.66
N ASP A 110 -16.32 4.67 4.73
CA ASP A 110 -15.14 3.88 5.09
C ASP A 110 -14.03 4.80 5.60
N LYS A 111 -13.16 4.24 6.44
CA LYS A 111 -12.02 4.92 7.02
C LYS A 111 -10.75 4.15 6.69
N ASP A 112 -9.70 4.86 6.33
CA ASP A 112 -8.36 4.27 6.26
C ASP A 112 -7.64 4.37 7.61
N MET A 113 -6.52 3.67 7.71
CA MET A 113 -5.63 3.72 8.86
C MET A 113 -4.18 3.74 8.39
N VAL A 114 -3.41 4.66 8.95
CA VAL A 114 -1.95 4.71 8.78
C VAL A 114 -1.31 4.27 10.08
N VAL A 115 -0.46 3.26 9.99
CA VAL A 115 0.37 2.78 11.10
C VAL A 115 1.84 2.94 10.73
N MET A 116 2.60 3.59 11.59
CA MET A 116 4.06 3.67 11.51
C MET A 116 4.66 3.20 12.82
N TRP A 117 5.67 2.35 12.72
CA TRP A 117 6.39 1.81 13.87
C TRP A 117 7.89 1.93 13.65
N HIS A 118 8.55 2.61 14.58
CA HIS A 118 9.99 2.62 14.70
C HIS A 118 10.39 1.81 15.93
N ARG A 119 11.47 1.04 15.79
CA ARG A 119 12.07 0.24 16.85
C ARG A 119 13.57 0.44 16.83
N PHE A 120 14.13 0.92 17.93
CA PHE A 120 15.56 1.13 18.10
C PHE A 120 16.03 0.30 19.29
N VAL A 121 17.02 -0.56 19.03
CA VAL A 121 17.74 -1.31 20.07
C VAL A 121 19.11 -0.67 20.22
N TYR A 122 19.46 -0.31 21.45
CA TYR A 122 20.71 0.39 21.75
C TYR A 122 21.27 -0.04 23.11
N GLU A 123 22.51 0.32 23.38
CA GLU A 123 23.20 0.01 24.64
C GLU A 123 23.70 1.30 25.26
N ILE A 124 23.44 1.48 26.56
CA ILE A 124 23.92 2.61 27.35
C ILE A 124 24.34 2.07 28.72
N GLU A 125 25.53 2.43 29.19
CA GLU A 125 26.06 1.98 30.50
C GLU A 125 26.02 0.45 30.70
N ASN A 126 26.33 -0.33 29.65
CA ASN A 126 26.23 -1.80 29.60
C ASN A 126 24.81 -2.38 29.79
N GLU A 127 23.77 -1.53 29.70
CA GLU A 127 22.38 -1.95 29.72
C GLU A 127 21.80 -1.88 28.30
N LYS A 128 21.29 -3.02 27.81
CA LYS A 128 20.58 -3.05 26.53
C LYS A 128 19.16 -2.53 26.72
N ARG A 129 18.78 -1.61 25.84
CA ARG A 129 17.47 -0.97 25.85
C ARG A 129 16.82 -1.04 24.48
N GLU A 130 15.52 -0.93 24.51
CA GLU A 130 14.69 -0.80 23.33
C GLU A 130 13.75 0.38 23.50
N ILE A 131 13.69 1.25 22.49
CA ILE A 131 12.66 2.28 22.37
C ILE A 131 11.82 2.01 21.12
N GLN A 132 10.50 2.02 21.31
CA GLN A 132 9.51 1.91 20.25
C GLN A 132 8.75 3.22 20.12
N SER A 133 8.55 3.70 18.89
CA SER A 133 7.79 4.92 18.57
C SER A 133 6.71 4.58 17.56
N ASN A 134 5.44 4.79 17.93
CA ASN A 134 4.26 4.35 17.17
C ASN A 134 3.37 5.53 16.77
N ILE A 135 2.98 5.60 15.50
CA ILE A 135 1.88 6.46 15.05
C ILE A 135 0.74 5.56 14.59
N ALA A 136 -0.47 5.81 15.08
CA ALA A 136 -1.70 5.25 14.57
C ALA A 136 -2.67 6.39 14.29
N ALA A 137 -2.98 6.62 13.01
CA ALA A 137 -3.92 7.65 12.56
C ALA A 137 -5.07 6.99 11.80
N ILE A 138 -6.30 7.41 12.10
CA ILE A 138 -7.51 6.93 11.43
C ILE A 138 -8.13 8.11 10.67
N GLY A 139 -8.52 7.88 9.42
CA GLY A 139 -9.21 8.87 8.60
C GLY A 139 -10.62 9.17 9.12
N ASP A 140 -11.18 10.30 8.72
CA ASP A 140 -12.55 10.64 9.10
C ASP A 140 -13.58 9.97 8.16
N ASP A 141 -13.25 9.92 6.88
CA ASP A 141 -14.09 9.41 5.79
C ASP A 141 -13.22 9.10 4.54
N SER A 142 -13.87 8.72 3.44
CA SER A 142 -13.23 8.41 2.15
C SER A 142 -12.46 9.56 1.49
N ILE A 143 -12.68 10.81 1.90
CA ILE A 143 -12.01 12.01 1.39
C ILE A 143 -10.91 12.45 2.37
N HIS A 144 -11.25 12.62 3.64
CA HIS A 144 -10.37 13.07 4.73
C HIS A 144 -9.63 11.89 5.37
N THR A 145 -8.90 11.16 4.54
CA THR A 145 -8.14 9.97 4.93
C THR A 145 -6.94 10.30 5.84
N ALA A 146 -6.54 9.36 6.69
CA ALA A 146 -5.29 9.41 7.45
C ALA A 146 -4.08 9.55 6.51
N MET A 147 -4.11 8.92 5.33
CA MET A 147 -3.10 9.13 4.29
C MET A 147 -3.06 10.59 3.80
N ALA A 148 -4.21 11.17 3.41
CA ALA A 148 -4.27 12.54 2.93
C ALA A 148 -3.81 13.54 4.00
N LYS A 149 -4.24 13.36 5.26
CA LYS A 149 -3.78 14.17 6.39
C LYS A 149 -2.28 13.99 6.64
N GLY A 150 -1.81 12.74 6.70
CA GLY A 150 -0.43 12.37 7.01
C GLY A 150 0.59 12.85 5.97
N VAL A 151 0.17 13.08 4.72
CA VAL A 151 1.02 13.61 3.65
C VAL A 151 0.81 15.12 3.46
N GLY A 152 -0.44 15.58 3.41
CA GLY A 152 -0.79 16.97 3.11
C GLY A 152 -0.44 17.95 4.22
N LEU A 153 -0.68 17.57 5.49
CA LEU A 153 -0.42 18.46 6.62
C LEU A 153 1.08 18.78 6.79
N PRO A 154 2.02 17.81 6.74
CA PRO A 154 3.45 18.14 6.80
C PRO A 154 3.88 19.13 5.72
N ILE A 155 3.36 19.01 4.50
CA ILE A 155 3.66 19.92 3.38
C ILE A 155 3.15 21.33 3.69
N ALA A 156 1.88 21.46 4.07
CA ALA A 156 1.25 22.75 4.37
C ALA A 156 1.94 23.47 5.54
N ILE A 157 2.25 22.73 6.62
CA ILE A 157 2.94 23.27 7.80
C ILE A 157 4.35 23.72 7.43
N THR A 158 5.11 22.91 6.70
CA THR A 158 6.47 23.25 6.26
C THR A 158 6.47 24.50 5.38
N ALA A 159 5.55 24.57 4.40
CA ALA A 159 5.40 25.74 3.54
C ALA A 159 5.07 27.01 4.35
N LYS A 160 4.17 26.90 5.33
CA LYS A 160 3.84 28.01 6.25
C LYS A 160 5.06 28.50 7.02
N ILE A 161 5.83 27.58 7.62
CA ILE A 161 7.03 27.92 8.41
C ILE A 161 8.12 28.54 7.51
N PHE A 162 8.28 28.02 6.29
CA PHE A 162 9.20 28.56 5.30
C PHE A 162 8.85 30.00 4.90
N LEU A 163 7.58 30.27 4.58
CA LEU A 163 7.09 31.61 4.22
C LEU A 163 7.20 32.61 5.39
N GLN A 164 7.19 32.13 6.63
CA GLN A 164 7.45 32.94 7.82
C GLN A 164 8.94 33.25 8.05
N GLY A 165 9.84 32.78 7.19
CA GLY A 165 11.28 33.00 7.31
C GLY A 165 11.95 32.20 8.43
N LYS A 166 11.28 31.17 8.97
CA LYS A 166 11.78 30.35 10.09
C LYS A 166 12.70 29.21 9.65
N ILE A 167 12.77 28.90 8.35
CA ILE A 167 13.68 27.90 7.78
C ILE A 167 14.81 28.64 7.06
N SER A 168 16.03 28.47 7.56
CA SER A 168 17.21 29.18 7.06
C SER A 168 17.95 28.40 5.97
N GLN A 169 17.74 27.09 5.89
CA GLN A 169 18.31 26.23 4.86
C GLN A 169 18.02 26.68 3.42
N ARG A 170 18.96 26.37 2.52
CA ARG A 170 18.92 26.70 1.10
C ARG A 170 19.35 25.48 0.28
N GLY A 171 18.90 25.43 -0.97
CA GLY A 171 19.14 24.30 -1.86
C GLY A 171 18.08 23.21 -1.72
N VAL A 172 18.43 21.99 -2.12
CA VAL A 172 17.53 20.83 -2.03
C VAL A 172 17.76 20.15 -0.68
N CYS A 173 16.77 20.24 0.20
CA CYS A 173 16.88 19.78 1.58
C CYS A 173 15.84 18.68 1.88
N ILE A 174 16.17 17.81 2.84
CA ILE A 174 15.28 16.82 3.43
C ILE A 174 15.01 17.19 4.90
N PRO A 175 13.88 16.75 5.51
CA PRO A 175 13.44 17.22 6.82
C PRO A 175 14.17 16.52 7.99
N VAL A 176 15.51 16.54 7.99
CA VAL A 176 16.36 15.93 9.03
C VAL A 176 16.89 16.93 10.05
N GLU A 177 16.81 18.23 9.73
CA GLU A 177 17.30 19.30 10.59
C GLU A 177 16.24 19.76 11.60
N ARG A 178 16.70 20.08 12.82
CA ARG A 178 15.83 20.46 13.96
C ARG A 178 14.93 21.65 13.63
N GLU A 179 15.46 22.65 12.92
CA GLU A 179 14.70 23.84 12.50
C GLU A 179 13.48 23.51 11.62
N VAL A 180 13.48 22.33 10.98
CA VAL A 180 12.35 21.85 10.16
C VAL A 180 11.47 20.89 10.96
N TYR A 181 12.03 19.79 11.47
CA TYR A 181 11.18 18.72 12.00
C TYR A 181 10.51 19.09 13.34
N GLU A 182 11.16 19.85 14.22
CA GLU A 182 10.58 20.20 15.53
C GLU A 182 9.30 21.02 15.42
N PRO A 183 9.25 22.15 14.68
CA PRO A 183 8.02 22.92 14.56
C PRO A 183 6.94 22.16 13.77
N VAL A 184 7.34 21.33 12.78
CA VAL A 184 6.39 20.49 12.03
C VAL A 184 5.74 19.45 12.93
N LEU A 185 6.52 18.68 13.70
CA LEU A 185 5.99 17.67 14.63
C LEU A 185 5.13 18.29 15.73
N LYS A 186 5.52 19.46 16.26
CA LYS A 186 4.74 20.18 17.27
C LYS A 186 3.36 20.58 16.75
N GLU A 187 3.28 21.06 15.51
CA GLU A 187 1.99 21.43 14.92
C GLU A 187 1.16 20.20 14.52
N LEU A 188 1.77 19.15 13.98
CA LEU A 188 1.10 17.88 13.70
C LEU A 188 0.47 17.26 14.96
N MET A 189 1.16 17.35 16.10
CA MET A 189 0.62 16.89 17.39
C MET A 189 -0.67 17.64 17.77
N SER A 190 -0.76 18.95 17.52
CA SER A 190 -2.00 19.72 17.75
C SER A 190 -3.14 19.34 16.81
N LEU A 191 -2.82 18.70 15.68
CA LEU A 191 -3.78 18.19 14.69
C LEU A 191 -4.07 16.69 14.88
N GLY A 192 -3.66 16.12 16.02
CA GLY A 192 -3.93 14.73 16.39
C GLY A 192 -2.95 13.70 15.82
N ILE A 193 -1.93 14.12 15.07
CA ILE A 193 -0.90 13.21 14.52
C ILE A 193 0.34 13.30 15.41
N HIS A 194 0.53 12.29 16.25
CA HIS A 194 1.69 12.22 17.13
C HIS A 194 2.16 10.78 17.34
N ALA A 195 3.44 10.63 17.65
CA ALA A 195 4.01 9.36 18.02
C ALA A 195 3.88 9.10 19.52
N GLN A 196 3.63 7.85 19.88
CA GLN A 196 3.67 7.35 21.25
C GLN A 196 4.93 6.54 21.43
N GLU A 197 5.71 6.91 22.45
CA GLU A 197 7.02 6.29 22.72
C GLU A 197 6.97 5.43 23.97
N LYS A 198 7.64 4.28 23.91
CA LYS A 198 7.82 3.37 25.03
C LYS A 198 9.26 2.86 25.05
N GLU A 199 9.93 3.06 26.17
CA GLU A 199 11.28 2.55 26.42
C GLU A 199 11.24 1.38 27.41
N THR A 200 12.03 0.35 27.16
CA THR A 200 12.15 -0.83 28.01
C THR A 200 13.59 -1.34 28.04
N VAL A 201 14.03 -1.84 29.19
CA VAL A 201 15.27 -2.61 29.31
C VAL A 201 15.05 -4.01 28.74
N ILE A 202 15.95 -4.47 27.87
CA ILE A 202 15.88 -5.80 27.26
C ILE A 202 17.03 -6.66 27.78
N LYS A 203 16.75 -7.94 28.04
CA LYS A 203 17.73 -8.92 28.52
C LYS A 203 18.55 -9.50 27.38
#